data_AF-A0A0F9KV54-F1
#
_entry.id   AF-A0A0F9KV54-F1
#
_cell.length_a   1.000
_cell.length_b   1.000
_cell.length_c   1.000
_cell.angle_alpha   90.00
_cell.angle_beta   90.00
_cell.angle_gamma   90.00
#
_symmetry.space_group_name_H-M   'P 1'
#
loop_
_entity.id
_entity.type
_entity.pdbx_description
1 polymer ?
#
loop_
_entity_poly.entity_id
_entity_poly.type
_entity_poly.pdbx_seq_one_letter_code
_entity_poly.pdbx_strand_id
1 'polypeptide(L)'
;MAPRKKKIEEPQGLSPAAAIMRTFDEYKEVRCVSLQKGGRVENVVSTGSLILDLILGGGLQRGRIAEIFGPEGSGKTTIMLSTIAMGQRAGTPCVFYDTEHSLDPTYMKAIGINLEFMINENGKDVPGFYYAQPGPGEQVYMHILKTLDSMRDIDPEVPGPPTILFCIDSFAAMFSEAEDLEKTGKGGLGRDARMHSLWLRQLKGRLRAKGALLFVTNQIRMKLNLKNPNACLHGETAIIKADGTQCDIATIVANKDPGPVLSYNQDTGLYESRAITGWHNNGRMAYEAGERWTTIKLGSAGGNGGFVSITCTPNHHVFVQRGSTVEEVSAEEVGPGDHMLTWYDECIDTNPAVRDIVYGSLLGDGGITYQGNKRGALARLRLANQEQPEYLQWKLDKLSGLDFSYVAPGPHKRPRYDSATRTDLARLKDKFYQWGRYRGIPSDFKLTPRMLAVWFLDDGHTVYNGGGSAKECILSIKRLFLPGYEGQPERALGLVSDALLNVDGVALSLSQRTLRISRSARAALFSLVAPHVPPCMEYKLPLEYRGQYIDFDPSSSWKEERRVYP
;
A
#
# COMPACT_ATOMS: atom_id res chain seq x y z
N MET A 1 -33.98 -17.51 60.29
CA MET A 1 -33.03 -18.27 59.46
C MET A 1 -32.77 -17.47 58.19
N ALA A 2 -31.63 -16.77 58.14
CA ALA A 2 -31.23 -15.95 56.99
C ALA A 2 -30.69 -16.85 55.86
N PRO A 3 -30.95 -16.54 54.57
CA PRO A 3 -30.51 -17.35 53.46
C PRO A 3 -28.99 -17.21 53.25
N ARG A 4 -28.34 -18.34 52.94
CA ARG A 4 -26.89 -18.47 52.70
C ARG A 4 -26.40 -17.51 51.61
N LYS A 5 -25.34 -16.75 51.91
CA LYS A 5 -24.55 -15.98 50.93
C LYS A 5 -23.95 -16.94 49.90
N LYS A 6 -24.29 -16.76 48.62
CA LYS A 6 -23.53 -17.37 47.50
C LYS A 6 -22.15 -16.72 47.42
N LYS A 7 -21.11 -17.54 47.43
CA LYS A 7 -19.73 -17.14 47.08
C LYS A 7 -19.74 -16.56 45.67
N ILE A 8 -19.24 -15.34 45.51
CA ILE A 8 -18.87 -14.79 44.21
C ILE A 8 -17.55 -15.49 43.85
N GLU A 9 -17.55 -16.29 42.80
CA GLU A 9 -16.31 -16.81 42.22
C GLU A 9 -15.59 -15.65 41.53
N GLU A 10 -14.31 -15.43 41.90
CA GLU A 10 -13.43 -14.49 41.21
C GLU A 10 -13.21 -14.96 39.76
N PRO A 11 -13.39 -14.09 38.75
CA PRO A 11 -13.09 -14.45 37.39
C PRO A 11 -11.58 -14.61 37.24
N GLN A 12 -11.15 -15.82 36.87
CA GLN A 12 -9.77 -16.13 36.54
C GLN A 12 -9.27 -15.28 35.36
N GLY A 13 -8.44 -14.29 35.67
CA GLY A 13 -7.22 -13.96 34.94
C GLY A 13 -7.32 -13.38 33.53
N LEU A 14 -7.91 -12.19 33.37
CA LEU A 14 -7.32 -11.21 32.44
C LEU A 14 -6.29 -10.38 33.22
N SER A 15 -5.07 -10.25 32.69
CA SER A 15 -4.08 -9.35 33.30
C SER A 15 -4.65 -7.92 33.35
N PRO A 16 -4.23 -7.07 34.31
CA PRO A 16 -4.62 -5.65 34.32
C PRO A 16 -4.40 -4.96 32.97
N ALA A 17 -3.34 -5.34 32.24
CA ALA A 17 -3.08 -4.89 30.88
C ALA A 17 -4.17 -5.29 29.87
N ALA A 18 -4.76 -6.47 29.99
CA ALA A 18 -5.82 -6.93 29.10
C ALA A 18 -7.20 -6.34 29.44
N ALA A 19 -7.45 -6.03 30.72
CA ALA A 19 -8.62 -5.24 31.12
C ALA A 19 -8.52 -3.79 30.60
N ILE A 20 -7.34 -3.18 30.72
CA ILE A 20 -7.05 -1.83 30.23
C ILE A 20 -7.09 -1.75 28.69
N MET A 21 -6.56 -2.75 27.98
CA MET A 21 -6.67 -2.82 26.51
C MET A 21 -8.12 -2.95 26.04
N ARG A 22 -8.98 -3.61 26.82
CA ARG A 22 -10.43 -3.65 26.56
C ARG A 22 -11.09 -2.28 26.74
N THR A 23 -10.68 -1.52 27.76
CA THR A 23 -11.15 -0.14 27.98
C THR A 23 -10.66 0.80 26.87
N PHE A 24 -9.46 0.60 26.32
CA PHE A 24 -8.97 1.35 25.15
C PHE A 24 -9.64 0.94 23.83
N ASP A 25 -10.03 -0.32 23.66
CA ASP A 25 -10.86 -0.76 22.53
C ASP A 25 -12.27 -0.12 22.57
N GLU A 26 -12.72 0.33 23.74
CA GLU A 26 -13.95 1.12 23.92
C GLU A 26 -13.73 2.63 23.64
N TYR A 27 -12.54 3.19 23.89
CA TYR A 27 -12.16 4.59 23.57
C TYR A 27 -11.18 4.65 22.38
N LYS A 28 -11.70 4.45 21.16
CA LYS A 28 -10.95 4.17 19.92
C LYS A 28 -10.14 5.32 19.29
N GLU A 29 -10.07 6.51 19.90
CA GLU A 29 -9.68 7.70 19.14
C GLU A 29 -8.20 8.09 19.19
N VAL A 30 -7.40 7.57 20.14
CA VAL A 30 -5.99 7.94 20.27
C VAL A 30 -5.11 6.70 20.37
N ARG A 31 -4.17 6.55 19.43
CA ARG A 31 -3.20 5.44 19.43
C ARG A 31 -1.78 5.98 19.49
N CYS A 32 -0.97 5.39 20.36
CA CYS A 32 0.47 5.65 20.47
C CYS A 32 1.24 4.40 20.06
N VAL A 33 2.13 4.51 19.07
CA VAL A 33 2.90 3.37 18.55
C VAL A 33 4.40 3.61 18.76
N SER A 34 5.05 2.68 19.46
CA SER A 34 6.51 2.56 19.42
C SER A 34 6.88 1.66 18.24
N LEU A 35 7.62 2.20 17.27
CA LEU A 35 7.86 1.54 15.97
C LEU A 35 8.81 0.33 16.00
N GLN A 36 9.19 -0.20 17.18
CA GLN A 36 10.11 -1.33 17.32
C GLN A 36 9.93 -2.09 18.66
N LYS A 37 9.82 -3.43 18.63
CA LYS A 37 9.73 -4.29 19.83
C LYS A 37 11.08 -4.43 20.57
N GLY A 38 11.04 -4.36 21.90
CA GLY A 38 12.15 -4.65 22.81
C GLY A 38 12.88 -3.40 23.34
N GLY A 39 12.79 -3.19 24.66
CA GLY A 39 13.49 -2.15 25.43
C GLY A 39 13.45 -2.49 26.94
N ARG A 40 14.48 -2.10 27.70
CA ARG A 40 14.52 -2.20 29.18
C ARG A 40 13.64 -1.09 29.77
N VAL A 41 12.92 -1.39 30.86
CA VAL A 41 12.01 -0.45 31.56
C VAL A 41 12.74 0.82 32.03
N GLU A 42 14.04 0.73 32.28
CA GLU A 42 14.89 1.83 32.77
C GLU A 42 15.26 2.87 31.69
N ASN A 43 14.85 2.68 30.44
CA ASN A 43 15.19 3.54 29.30
C ASN A 43 13.96 4.27 28.73
N VAL A 44 13.06 4.75 29.60
CA VAL A 44 11.79 5.38 29.19
C VAL A 44 11.61 6.77 29.79
N VAL A 45 10.78 7.60 29.15
CA VAL A 45 10.20 8.82 29.73
C VAL A 45 8.70 8.63 29.89
N SER A 46 8.16 8.96 31.07
CA SER A 46 6.73 8.87 31.34
C SER A 46 5.94 9.81 30.44
N THR A 47 4.77 9.37 29.99
CA THR A 47 3.80 10.20 29.26
C THR A 47 3.01 11.14 30.18
N GLY A 48 3.17 11.00 31.50
CA GLY A 48 2.36 11.63 32.53
C GLY A 48 0.96 11.00 32.69
N SER A 49 0.64 9.98 31.90
CA SER A 49 -0.56 9.15 32.06
C SER A 49 -0.15 7.77 32.56
N LEU A 50 -0.52 7.45 33.80
CA LEU A 50 -0.25 6.14 34.41
C LEU A 50 -0.74 4.98 33.54
N ILE A 51 -1.93 5.13 32.96
CA ILE A 51 -2.54 4.08 32.15
C ILE A 51 -1.75 3.88 30.85
N LEU A 52 -1.35 4.99 30.20
CA LEU A 52 -0.58 4.92 28.95
C LEU A 52 0.83 4.37 29.20
N ASP A 53 1.48 4.76 30.29
CA ASP A 53 2.79 4.24 30.68
C ASP A 53 2.74 2.73 30.96
N LEU A 54 1.70 2.25 31.65
CA LEU A 54 1.51 0.81 31.89
C LEU A 54 1.39 0.03 30.57
N ILE A 55 0.66 0.55 29.59
CA ILE A 55 0.51 -0.08 28.26
C ILE A 55 1.84 -0.10 27.51
N LEU A 56 2.61 0.99 27.60
CA LEU A 56 3.88 1.16 26.88
C LEU A 56 5.07 0.47 27.56
N GLY A 57 4.87 -0.11 28.75
CA GLY A 57 5.93 -0.77 29.52
C GLY A 57 6.82 0.22 30.29
N GLY A 58 6.24 1.31 30.77
CA GLY A 58 6.86 2.34 31.62
C GLY A 58 6.87 3.75 31.01
N GLY A 59 6.59 3.89 29.72
CA GLY A 59 6.58 5.17 29.00
C GLY A 59 7.19 5.08 27.60
N LEU A 60 7.56 6.22 27.02
CA LEU A 60 8.17 6.30 25.69
C LEU A 60 9.66 5.92 25.73
N GLN A 61 10.07 4.99 24.87
CA GLN A 61 11.42 4.43 24.88
C GLN A 61 12.47 5.36 24.27
N ARG A 62 13.60 5.49 24.96
CA ARG A 62 14.81 6.15 24.51
C ARG A 62 15.33 5.59 23.18
N GLY A 63 15.86 6.47 22.32
CA GLY A 63 16.50 6.08 21.07
C GLY A 63 15.50 5.66 19.98
N ARG A 64 14.25 6.10 20.10
CA ARG A 64 13.14 5.72 19.22
C ARG A 64 12.39 6.93 18.71
N ILE A 65 11.52 6.64 17.76
CA ILE A 65 10.50 7.56 17.28
C ILE A 65 9.17 7.05 17.83
N ALA A 66 8.45 7.92 18.51
CA ALA A 66 7.11 7.69 19.03
C ALA A 66 6.13 8.59 18.26
N GLU A 67 4.99 8.04 17.87
CA GLU A 67 3.93 8.78 17.20
C GLU A 67 2.63 8.63 17.98
N ILE A 68 1.96 9.76 18.22
CA ILE A 68 0.58 9.81 18.71
C ILE A 68 -0.32 10.42 17.64
N PHE A 69 -1.40 9.71 17.31
CA PHE A 69 -2.35 10.18 16.32
C PHE A 69 -3.79 10.00 16.80
N GLY A 70 -4.67 10.88 16.30
CA GLY A 70 -6.06 10.98 16.72
C GLY A 70 -6.79 12.16 16.04
N PRO A 71 -8.12 12.25 16.19
CA PRO A 71 -8.92 13.39 15.71
C PRO A 71 -8.43 14.73 16.26
N GLU A 72 -8.82 15.84 15.64
CA GLU A 72 -8.61 17.17 16.23
C GLU A 72 -9.33 17.26 17.59
N GLY A 73 -8.71 17.93 18.56
CA GLY A 73 -9.26 18.02 19.93
C GLY A 73 -9.15 16.76 20.80
N SER A 74 -8.59 15.65 20.30
CA SER A 74 -8.49 14.39 21.06
C SER A 74 -7.42 14.35 22.18
N GLY A 75 -6.74 15.48 22.45
CA GLY A 75 -5.73 15.58 23.51
C GLY A 75 -4.31 15.15 23.13
N LYS A 76 -3.99 15.01 21.83
CA LYS A 76 -2.63 14.66 21.34
C LYS A 76 -1.55 15.59 21.89
N THR A 77 -1.74 16.90 21.68
CA THR A 77 -0.87 17.96 22.17
C THR A 77 -0.77 17.93 23.68
N THR A 78 -1.89 17.73 24.40
CA THR A 78 -1.89 17.62 25.86
C THR A 78 -1.02 16.46 26.36
N ILE A 79 -1.08 15.29 25.72
CA ILE A 79 -0.21 14.15 26.06
C ILE A 79 1.26 14.46 25.74
N MET A 80 1.54 15.15 24.62
CA MET A 80 2.89 15.60 24.28
C MET A 80 3.45 16.57 25.32
N LEU A 81 2.70 17.60 25.68
CA LEU A 81 3.08 18.58 26.70
C LEU A 81 3.27 17.92 28.08
N SER A 82 2.39 16.98 28.45
CA SER A 82 2.53 16.18 29.67
C SER A 82 3.83 15.36 29.67
N THR A 83 4.17 14.76 28.53
CA THR A 83 5.43 14.02 28.35
C THR A 83 6.65 14.93 28.46
N ILE A 84 6.58 16.16 27.94
CA ILE A 84 7.64 17.18 28.10
C ILE A 84 7.83 17.53 29.57
N ALA A 85 6.74 17.77 30.32
CA ALA A 85 6.82 18.05 31.75
C ALA A 85 7.48 16.89 32.52
N MET A 86 7.16 15.63 32.17
CA MET A 86 7.82 14.46 32.75
C MET A 86 9.30 14.35 32.34
N GLY A 87 9.63 14.65 31.09
CA GLY A 87 11.00 14.68 30.58
C GLY A 87 11.86 15.69 31.33
N GLN A 88 11.37 16.92 31.50
CA GLN A 88 12.08 17.95 32.28
C GLN A 88 12.29 17.51 33.74
N ARG A 89 11.28 16.91 34.38
CA ARG A 89 11.41 16.35 35.74
C ARG A 89 12.44 15.22 35.82
N ALA A 90 12.60 14.46 34.74
CA ALA A 90 13.59 13.39 34.63
C ALA A 90 14.99 13.89 34.23
N GLY A 91 15.22 15.20 34.12
CA GLY A 91 16.52 15.73 33.72
C GLY A 91 16.77 15.71 32.19
N THR A 92 15.74 15.48 31.38
CA THR A 92 15.83 15.46 29.91
C THR A 92 15.59 16.85 29.31
N PRO A 93 16.56 17.43 28.58
CA PRO A 93 16.34 18.61 27.75
C PRO A 93 15.24 18.36 26.72
N CYS A 94 14.36 19.34 26.53
CA CYS A 94 13.19 19.20 25.68
C CYS A 94 13.20 20.27 24.58
N VAL A 95 12.89 19.88 23.36
CA VAL A 95 12.81 20.76 22.19
C VAL A 95 11.44 20.59 21.58
N PHE A 96 10.68 21.67 21.48
CA PHE A 96 9.32 21.68 20.96
C PHE A 96 9.25 22.51 19.67
N TYR A 97 8.81 21.88 18.59
CA TYR A 97 8.53 22.51 17.31
C TYR A 97 7.01 22.62 17.13
N ASP A 98 6.50 23.84 17.24
CA ASP A 98 5.10 24.21 17.05
C ASP A 98 4.87 24.54 15.57
N THR A 99 4.52 23.55 14.76
CA THR A 99 4.19 23.74 13.34
C THR A 99 2.72 24.10 13.14
N GLU A 100 1.85 23.83 14.12
CA GLU A 100 0.43 24.23 14.07
C GLU A 100 0.19 25.67 14.55
N HIS A 101 1.21 26.33 15.11
CA HIS A 101 1.15 27.72 15.62
C HIS A 101 -0.01 27.98 16.59
N SER A 102 -0.38 26.98 17.38
CA SER A 102 -1.66 26.95 18.11
C SER A 102 -1.51 26.96 19.63
N LEU A 103 -0.29 27.02 20.16
CA LEU A 103 -0.01 26.78 21.58
C LEU A 103 0.09 28.02 22.46
N ASP A 104 -0.54 27.93 23.63
CA ASP A 104 -0.53 28.95 24.67
C ASP A 104 0.52 28.65 25.77
N PRO A 105 1.50 29.55 25.99
CA PRO A 105 2.47 29.45 27.09
C PRO A 105 1.85 29.31 28.49
N THR A 106 0.67 29.88 28.71
CA THR A 106 -0.06 29.79 29.98
C THR A 106 -0.49 28.35 30.26
N TYR A 107 -0.98 27.66 29.22
CA TYR A 107 -1.36 26.25 29.30
C TYR A 107 -0.14 25.34 29.53
N MET A 108 0.99 25.62 28.86
CA MET A 108 2.25 24.89 29.08
C MET A 108 2.73 24.98 30.54
N LYS A 109 2.69 26.18 31.13
CA LYS A 109 3.01 26.37 32.56
C LYS A 109 2.04 25.64 33.47
N ALA A 110 0.74 25.64 33.17
CA ALA A 110 -0.27 24.95 33.95
C ALA A 110 -0.08 23.41 33.96
N ILE A 111 0.41 22.84 32.87
CA ILE A 111 0.81 21.42 32.78
C ILE A 111 2.11 21.13 33.57
N GLY A 112 2.85 22.18 33.94
CA GLY A 112 4.08 22.07 34.73
C GLY A 112 5.35 22.02 33.87
N ILE A 113 5.30 22.53 32.64
CA ILE A 113 6.50 22.76 31.82
C ILE A 113 7.21 24.00 32.33
N ASN A 114 8.52 23.87 32.57
CA ASN A 114 9.36 25.02 32.85
C ASN A 114 9.79 25.68 31.54
N LEU A 115 9.33 26.90 31.31
CA LEU A 115 9.61 27.68 30.10
C LEU A 115 10.87 28.56 30.20
N GLU A 116 11.55 28.60 31.35
CA GLU A 116 12.74 29.42 31.54
C GLU A 116 13.98 28.78 30.87
N PHE A 117 14.73 29.58 30.11
CA PHE A 117 16.09 29.25 29.69
C PHE A 117 17.05 29.46 30.87
N MET A 118 17.94 28.49 31.10
CA MET A 118 18.92 28.52 32.20
C MET A 118 19.66 29.86 32.28
N ILE A 119 19.54 30.57 33.42
CA ILE A 119 20.62 30.80 34.43
C ILE A 119 19.92 31.06 35.78
N ASN A 120 20.23 30.33 36.85
CA ASN A 120 20.06 30.83 38.22
C ASN A 120 20.99 30.13 39.23
N GLU A 121 21.47 30.93 40.19
CA GLU A 121 22.68 30.76 41.01
C GLU A 121 22.62 29.67 42.11
N ASN A 122 21.58 28.83 42.14
CA ASN A 122 21.31 27.92 43.27
C ASN A 122 21.39 26.41 42.95
N GLY A 123 22.09 26.01 41.89
CA GLY A 123 22.66 24.65 41.78
C GLY A 123 21.68 23.46 41.82
N LYS A 124 20.45 23.61 41.30
CA LYS A 124 19.60 22.47 40.94
C LYS A 124 19.23 22.54 39.46
N ASP A 125 19.86 21.65 38.69
CA ASP A 125 19.74 21.52 37.25
C ASP A 125 18.29 21.21 36.83
N VAL A 126 17.61 22.18 36.22
CA VAL A 126 16.40 21.92 35.44
C VAL A 126 16.80 21.99 33.96
N PRO A 127 16.46 20.99 33.12
CA PRO A 127 16.88 20.98 31.72
C PRO A 127 16.15 22.04 30.89
N GLY A 128 16.89 22.67 29.97
CA GLY A 128 16.36 23.70 29.06
C GLY A 128 15.19 23.20 28.21
N PHE A 129 14.20 24.07 28.03
CA PHE A 129 13.11 23.93 27.07
C PHE A 129 13.36 24.87 25.89
N TYR A 130 13.54 24.31 24.70
CA TYR A 130 13.65 25.09 23.47
C TYR A 130 12.31 25.06 22.74
N TYR A 131 11.71 26.21 22.50
CA TYR A 131 10.48 26.36 21.72
C TYR A 131 10.79 27.05 20.40
N ALA A 132 10.31 26.48 19.29
CA ALA A 132 10.40 27.11 17.98
C ALA A 132 9.10 26.95 17.19
N GLN A 133 8.79 27.99 16.43
CA GLN A 133 7.79 27.99 15.37
C GLN A 133 8.54 27.96 14.03
N PRO A 134 8.87 26.77 13.50
CA PRO A 134 9.75 26.66 12.35
C PRO A 134 9.03 27.04 11.05
N GLY A 135 9.81 27.41 10.04
CA GLY A 135 9.35 27.50 8.65
C GLY A 135 9.28 26.10 8.00
N PRO A 136 9.81 25.90 6.78
CA PRO A 136 9.82 24.60 6.10
C PRO A 136 10.30 23.44 6.98
N GLY A 137 9.70 22.27 6.80
CA GLY A 137 10.01 21.05 7.56
C GLY A 137 11.50 20.66 7.46
N GLU A 138 12.15 21.00 6.34
CA GLU A 138 13.58 20.78 6.08
C GLU A 138 14.43 21.40 7.19
N GLN A 139 14.02 22.57 7.69
CA GLN A 139 14.73 23.30 8.72
C GLN A 139 14.65 22.56 10.06
N VAL A 140 13.48 22.03 10.41
CA VAL A 140 13.30 21.21 11.63
C VAL A 140 14.17 19.97 11.55
N TYR A 141 14.14 19.28 10.43
CA TYR A 141 14.96 18.10 10.19
C TYR A 141 16.46 18.41 10.33
N MET A 142 16.94 19.47 9.68
CA MET A 142 18.34 19.89 9.75
C MET A 142 18.75 20.31 11.16
N HIS A 143 17.86 20.95 11.94
CA HIS A 143 18.13 21.30 13.33
C HIS A 143 18.29 20.04 14.20
N ILE A 144 17.38 19.06 14.06
CA ILE A 144 17.50 17.78 14.76
C ILE A 144 18.81 17.08 14.37
N LEU A 145 19.15 17.01 13.08
CA LEU A 145 20.39 16.38 12.62
C LEU A 145 21.64 17.03 13.21
N LYS A 146 21.77 18.36 13.10
CA LYS A 146 22.92 19.09 13.65
C LYS A 146 23.05 18.90 15.16
N THR A 147 21.92 18.90 15.87
CA THR A 147 21.89 18.64 17.30
C THR A 147 22.39 17.23 17.61
N LEU A 148 21.87 16.21 16.93
CA LEU A 148 22.29 14.81 17.08
C LEU A 148 23.77 14.61 16.75
N ASP A 149 24.26 15.18 15.65
CA ASP A 149 25.64 15.03 15.19
C ASP A 149 26.64 15.74 16.12
N SER A 150 26.21 16.75 16.88
CA SER A 150 27.02 17.43 17.90
C SER A 150 27.17 16.64 19.22
N MET A 151 26.28 15.67 19.46
CA MET A 151 26.29 14.85 20.68
C MET A 151 27.24 13.65 20.55
N ARG A 152 27.74 13.16 21.69
CA ARG A 152 28.50 11.89 21.72
C ARG A 152 27.54 10.69 21.68
N ASP A 153 28.02 9.56 21.19
CA ASP A 153 27.27 8.31 21.26
C ASP A 153 27.15 7.85 22.71
N ILE A 154 26.00 7.27 23.05
CA ILE A 154 25.78 6.67 24.36
C ILE A 154 26.07 5.18 24.32
N ASP A 155 26.57 4.65 25.43
CA ASP A 155 26.60 3.20 25.62
C ASP A 155 25.16 2.69 25.79
N PRO A 156 24.68 1.77 24.92
CA PRO A 156 23.32 1.25 24.99
C PRO A 156 23.00 0.49 26.28
N GLU A 157 24.02 0.06 27.03
CA GLU A 157 23.85 -0.62 28.32
C GLU A 157 23.59 0.34 29.49
N VAL A 158 23.86 1.65 29.34
CA VAL A 158 23.66 2.64 30.40
C VAL A 158 22.16 2.96 30.55
N PRO A 159 21.53 2.65 31.71
CA PRO A 159 20.13 2.97 31.94
C PRO A 159 19.91 4.49 32.11
N GLY A 160 18.75 4.98 31.70
CA GLY A 160 18.35 6.36 31.94
C GLY A 160 17.35 6.90 30.92
N PRO A 161 16.73 8.06 31.21
CA PRO A 161 15.79 8.70 30.31
C PRO A 161 16.47 9.13 29.00
N PRO A 162 15.71 9.58 28.00
CA PRO A 162 16.28 10.12 26.78
C PRO A 162 17.30 11.24 27.05
N THR A 163 18.37 11.28 26.26
CA THR A 163 19.37 12.35 26.34
C THR A 163 18.82 13.70 25.91
N ILE A 164 17.83 13.67 25.01
CA ILE A 164 17.03 14.81 24.57
C ILE A 164 15.67 14.29 24.08
N LEU A 165 14.61 15.05 24.35
CA LEU A 165 13.27 14.81 23.85
C LEU A 165 12.94 15.88 22.79
N PHE A 166 12.89 15.46 21.52
CA PHE A 166 12.38 16.28 20.43
C PHE A 166 10.88 16.05 20.28
N CYS A 167 10.10 17.11 20.22
CA CYS A 167 8.65 17.12 20.09
C CYS A 167 8.23 17.93 18.87
N ILE A 168 7.43 17.33 17.96
CA ILE A 168 6.89 18.01 16.78
C ILE A 168 5.36 17.97 16.86
N ASP A 169 4.73 19.14 16.88
CA ASP A 169 3.28 19.30 16.89
C ASP A 169 2.82 20.21 15.73
N SER A 170 2.38 19.69 14.58
CA SER A 170 2.28 18.29 14.14
C SER A 170 3.04 18.02 12.83
N PHE A 171 3.33 16.74 12.55
CA PHE A 171 3.95 16.34 11.27
C PHE A 171 3.09 16.74 10.06
N ALA A 172 1.78 16.78 10.23
CA ALA A 172 0.82 17.06 9.16
C ALA A 172 0.82 18.53 8.70
N ALA A 173 1.37 19.43 9.51
CA ALA A 173 1.48 20.87 9.23
C ALA A 173 2.85 21.26 8.66
N MET A 174 3.80 20.33 8.55
CA MET A 174 5.08 20.58 7.89
C MET A 174 4.90 20.66 6.37
N PHE A 175 5.47 21.72 5.78
CA PHE A 175 5.52 21.94 4.33
C PHE A 175 6.96 21.90 3.84
N SER A 176 7.16 21.64 2.54
CA SER A 176 8.50 21.65 1.93
C SER A 176 8.97 23.06 1.55
N GLU A 177 10.29 23.28 1.46
CA GLU A 177 10.85 24.53 0.90
C GLU A 177 10.31 24.82 -0.51
N ALA A 178 10.08 23.78 -1.31
CA ALA A 178 9.50 23.91 -2.63
C ALA A 178 8.04 24.38 -2.58
N GLU A 179 7.23 23.91 -1.63
CA GLU A 179 5.84 24.36 -1.44
C GLU A 179 5.76 25.81 -0.96
N ASP A 180 6.69 26.24 -0.10
CA ASP A 180 6.75 27.63 0.37
C ASP A 180 7.04 28.62 -0.77
N LEU A 181 7.90 28.20 -1.71
CA LEU A 181 8.26 28.96 -2.91
C LEU A 181 7.16 28.92 -3.98
N GLU A 182 6.43 27.81 -4.10
CA GLU A 182 5.38 27.57 -5.11
C GLU A 182 3.97 28.08 -4.69
N LYS A 183 3.82 29.31 -4.15
CA LYS A 183 2.52 29.93 -3.77
C LYS A 183 1.39 29.93 -4.84
N THR A 184 1.61 29.32 -5.99
CA THR A 184 0.73 29.15 -7.15
C THR A 184 0.36 27.67 -7.40
N GLY A 185 -0.28 27.00 -6.44
CA GLY A 185 -1.28 25.94 -6.69
C GLY A 185 -0.94 24.74 -7.61
N LYS A 186 0.33 24.40 -7.83
CA LYS A 186 0.74 23.23 -8.65
C LYS A 186 1.76 22.33 -7.93
N GLY A 187 1.51 22.03 -6.66
CA GLY A 187 2.23 20.99 -5.92
C GLY A 187 1.68 19.59 -6.23
N GLY A 188 2.54 18.68 -6.67
CA GLY A 188 2.16 17.29 -6.96
C GLY A 188 1.84 16.49 -5.70
N LEU A 189 0.66 15.86 -5.67
CA LEU A 189 0.23 14.94 -4.61
C LEU A 189 1.33 13.93 -4.25
N GLY A 190 1.80 13.93 -2.99
CA GLY A 190 2.70 12.90 -2.44
C GLY A 190 4.20 13.24 -2.44
N ARG A 191 4.60 14.51 -2.54
CA ARG A 191 5.99 14.94 -2.31
C ARG A 191 6.37 14.87 -0.82
N ASP A 192 5.50 15.34 0.06
CA ASP A 192 5.80 15.46 1.51
C ASP A 192 5.92 14.09 2.17
N ALA A 193 5.02 13.16 1.83
CA ALA A 193 5.06 11.79 2.36
C ALA A 193 6.37 11.05 2.02
N ARG A 194 6.95 11.31 0.84
CA ARG A 194 8.25 10.75 0.43
C ARG A 194 9.41 11.39 1.19
N MET A 195 9.37 12.70 1.37
CA MET A 195 10.36 13.47 2.12
C MET A 195 10.36 13.08 3.61
N HIS A 196 9.21 13.02 4.28
CA HIS A 196 9.10 12.52 5.66
C HIS A 196 9.63 11.09 5.83
N SER A 197 9.29 10.19 4.89
CA SER A 197 9.76 8.80 4.92
C SER A 197 11.29 8.68 4.80
N LEU A 198 11.91 9.55 4.00
CA LEU A 198 13.36 9.63 3.86
C LEU A 198 14.01 10.13 5.16
N TRP A 199 13.46 11.17 5.77
CA TRP A 199 13.97 11.76 7.01
C TRP A 199 13.91 10.81 8.19
N LEU A 200 12.75 10.16 8.41
CA LEU A 200 12.58 9.19 9.49
C LEU A 200 13.56 8.02 9.37
N ARG A 201 13.83 7.56 8.14
CA ARG A 201 14.82 6.52 7.87
C ARG A 201 16.23 6.93 8.30
N GLN A 202 16.61 8.17 8.04
CA GLN A 202 17.93 8.70 8.40
C GLN A 202 18.06 9.04 9.90
N LEU A 203 16.98 9.48 10.56
CA LEU A 203 17.00 9.81 11.98
C LEU A 203 17.06 8.59 12.87
N LYS A 204 16.43 7.49 12.48
CA LYS A 204 16.32 6.28 13.30
C LYS A 204 17.67 5.76 13.82
N GLY A 205 18.69 5.72 12.96
CA GLY A 205 20.03 5.28 13.35
C GLY A 205 20.69 6.23 14.36
N ARG A 206 20.59 7.54 14.10
CA ARG A 206 21.17 8.59 14.94
C ARG A 206 20.48 8.68 16.30
N LEU A 207 19.15 8.70 16.34
CA LEU A 207 18.37 8.71 17.59
C LEU A 207 18.79 7.56 18.51
N ARG A 208 18.93 6.35 17.95
CA ARG A 208 19.39 5.17 18.70
C ARG A 208 20.82 5.34 19.23
N ALA A 209 21.75 5.80 18.40
CA ALA A 209 23.16 5.99 18.80
C ALA A 209 23.34 7.07 19.87
N LYS A 210 22.55 8.15 19.80
CA LYS A 210 22.61 9.29 20.74
C LYS A 210 21.70 9.15 21.95
N GLY A 211 20.82 8.14 21.98
CA GLY A 211 19.82 8.00 23.05
C GLY A 211 18.76 9.09 23.05
N ALA A 212 18.48 9.70 21.90
CA ALA A 212 17.47 10.75 21.77
C ALA A 212 16.09 10.16 21.46
N LEU A 213 15.03 10.80 21.92
CA LEU A 213 13.65 10.43 21.59
C LEU A 213 13.04 11.51 20.69
N LEU A 214 12.43 11.07 19.59
CA LEU A 214 11.57 11.93 18.77
C LEU A 214 10.11 11.55 19.02
N PHE A 215 9.32 12.46 19.57
CA PHE A 215 7.89 12.31 19.78
C PHE A 215 7.12 13.24 18.84
N VAL A 216 6.20 12.70 18.06
CA VAL A 216 5.46 13.46 17.06
C VAL A 216 3.96 13.29 17.23
N THR A 217 3.21 14.38 17.01
CA THR A 217 1.77 14.29 16.81
C THR A 217 1.46 14.19 15.33
N ASN A 218 0.38 13.48 15.03
CA ASN A 218 -0.18 13.42 13.69
C ASN A 218 -1.70 13.44 13.80
N GLN A 219 -2.37 13.92 12.76
CA GLN A 219 -3.82 13.87 12.72
C GLN A 219 -4.26 12.57 12.04
N ILE A 220 -5.37 11.97 12.51
CA ILE A 220 -6.02 10.94 11.70
C ILE A 220 -6.58 11.64 10.47
N ARG A 221 -5.82 11.56 9.38
CA ARG A 221 -6.40 11.73 8.06
C ARG A 221 -7.13 10.43 7.77
N MET A 222 -8.45 10.48 7.64
CA MET A 222 -9.13 9.42 6.92
C MET A 222 -8.43 9.32 5.58
N LYS A 223 -7.77 8.18 5.30
CA LYS A 223 -7.41 7.87 3.93
C LYS A 223 -8.74 7.96 3.19
N LEU A 224 -8.88 8.93 2.30
CA LEU A 224 -9.86 8.94 1.21
C LEU A 224 -9.59 7.81 0.20
N ASN A 225 -9.06 6.70 0.70
CA ASN A 225 -9.22 5.43 0.09
C ASN A 225 -10.53 4.89 0.64
N LEU A 226 -11.54 4.80 -0.22
CA LEU A 226 -12.69 3.92 -0.08
C LEU A 226 -12.30 2.43 0.16
N LYS A 227 -11.02 2.13 0.48
CA LYS A 227 -10.38 0.85 0.88
C LYS A 227 -11.07 0.12 2.02
N ASN A 228 -11.92 0.79 2.79
CA ASN A 228 -12.75 0.12 3.77
C ASN A 228 -14.19 -0.02 3.22
N PRO A 229 -14.64 -1.23 2.83
CA PRO A 229 -16.02 -1.45 2.37
C PRO A 229 -17.06 -1.14 3.47
N ASN A 230 -16.63 -1.00 4.73
CA ASN A 230 -17.50 -0.56 5.82
C ASN A 230 -17.60 0.97 5.95
N ALA A 231 -16.89 1.75 5.13
CA ALA A 231 -16.86 3.21 5.27
C ALA A 231 -18.25 3.83 5.10
N CYS A 232 -19.10 3.34 4.20
CA CYS A 232 -20.47 3.85 4.04
C CYS A 232 -21.46 3.33 5.11
N LEU A 233 -21.04 2.44 6.02
CA LEU A 233 -21.91 1.83 7.03
C LEU A 233 -22.02 2.64 8.33
N HIS A 234 -21.25 3.71 8.46
CA HIS A 234 -21.19 4.53 9.66
C HIS A 234 -21.59 5.97 9.37
N GLY A 235 -22.49 6.52 10.20
CA GLY A 235 -22.96 7.90 10.05
C GLY A 235 -21.86 8.96 10.20
N GLU A 236 -20.82 8.67 10.97
CA GLU A 236 -19.67 9.58 11.21
C GLU A 236 -18.71 9.67 10.01
N THR A 237 -18.92 8.86 8.96
CA THR A 237 -18.07 8.89 7.78
C THR A 237 -18.24 10.21 7.04
N ALA A 238 -17.14 10.93 6.83
CA ALA A 238 -17.11 12.17 6.07
C ALA A 238 -17.29 11.94 4.56
N ILE A 239 -18.18 12.72 3.96
CA ILE A 239 -18.38 12.88 2.52
C ILE A 239 -17.80 14.24 2.09
N ILE A 240 -17.10 14.26 0.94
CA ILE A 240 -16.58 15.51 0.37
C ILE A 240 -17.68 16.16 -0.48
N LYS A 241 -18.02 17.41 -0.15
CA LYS A 241 -18.89 18.27 -0.96
C LYS A 241 -18.13 18.81 -2.17
N ALA A 242 -18.83 19.25 -3.21
CA ALA A 242 -18.20 19.75 -4.43
C ALA A 242 -17.29 20.98 -4.22
N ASP A 243 -17.46 21.71 -3.13
CA ASP A 243 -16.61 22.84 -2.72
C ASP A 243 -15.35 22.41 -1.94
N GLY A 244 -15.13 21.10 -1.76
CA GLY A 244 -14.00 20.53 -1.04
C GLY A 244 -14.18 20.44 0.47
N THR A 245 -15.29 20.97 1.03
CA THR A 245 -15.62 20.82 2.44
C THR A 245 -16.08 19.40 2.75
N GLN A 246 -16.03 19.01 4.03
CA GLN A 246 -16.47 17.69 4.49
C GLN A 246 -17.73 17.79 5.34
N CYS A 247 -18.61 16.81 5.18
CA CYS A 247 -19.82 16.67 5.98
C CYS A 247 -20.08 15.18 6.24
N ASP A 248 -20.42 14.82 7.47
CA ASP A 248 -20.67 13.41 7.79
C ASP A 248 -21.99 12.89 7.18
N ILE A 249 -22.06 11.57 6.94
CA ILE A 249 -23.26 10.92 6.38
C ILE A 249 -24.48 11.17 7.29
N ALA A 250 -24.31 11.15 8.61
CA ALA A 250 -25.39 11.36 9.57
C ALA A 250 -26.06 12.72 9.42
N THR A 251 -25.28 13.78 9.26
CA THR A 251 -25.72 15.16 9.05
C THR A 251 -26.38 15.30 7.68
N ILE A 252 -25.80 14.70 6.63
CA ILE A 252 -26.40 14.68 5.30
C ILE A 252 -27.77 13.99 5.33
N VAL A 253 -27.87 12.81 5.96
CA VAL A 253 -29.10 12.03 6.07
C VAL A 253 -30.15 12.71 6.96
N ALA A 254 -29.74 13.26 8.10
CA ALA A 254 -30.63 13.96 9.02
C ALA A 254 -31.23 15.23 8.38
N ASN A 255 -30.43 15.97 7.62
CA ASN A 255 -30.86 17.21 6.97
C ASN A 255 -31.46 16.99 5.57
N LYS A 256 -31.43 15.75 5.05
CA LYS A 256 -31.75 15.42 3.66
C LYS A 256 -31.06 16.39 2.68
N ASP A 257 -29.77 16.65 2.92
CA ASP A 257 -28.97 17.59 2.14
C ASP A 257 -28.82 17.06 0.70
N PRO A 258 -29.37 17.75 -0.33
CA PRO A 258 -29.26 17.37 -1.74
C PRO A 258 -27.98 17.84 -2.39
N GLY A 259 -27.15 18.58 -1.64
CA GLY A 259 -25.97 19.29 -2.12
C GLY A 259 -25.04 18.41 -2.96
N PRO A 260 -24.29 19.03 -3.89
CA PRO A 260 -23.41 18.27 -4.74
C PRO A 260 -22.24 17.73 -3.91
N VAL A 261 -22.01 16.43 -4.05
CA VAL A 261 -20.87 15.70 -3.48
C VAL A 261 -19.95 15.25 -4.59
N LEU A 262 -18.67 15.11 -4.28
CA LEU A 262 -17.71 14.50 -5.19
C LEU A 262 -17.99 12.99 -5.27
N SER A 263 -18.56 12.56 -6.38
CA SER A 263 -18.89 11.17 -6.66
C SER A 263 -18.04 10.64 -7.82
N TYR A 264 -17.61 9.38 -7.73
CA TYR A 264 -16.82 8.76 -8.78
C TYR A 264 -17.72 8.35 -9.95
N ASN A 265 -17.49 8.92 -11.13
CA ASN A 265 -18.14 8.50 -12.36
C ASN A 265 -17.35 7.36 -13.00
N GLN A 266 -17.98 6.20 -13.13
CA GLN A 266 -17.33 4.99 -13.64
C GLN A 266 -17.08 5.04 -15.16
N ASP A 267 -17.90 5.79 -15.90
CA ASP A 267 -17.78 5.91 -17.35
C ASP A 267 -16.60 6.82 -17.73
N THR A 268 -16.41 7.90 -16.96
CA THR A 268 -15.34 8.88 -17.20
C THR A 268 -14.08 8.60 -16.41
N GLY A 269 -14.16 7.78 -15.35
CA GLY A 269 -13.06 7.50 -14.43
C GLY A 269 -12.65 8.70 -13.57
N LEU A 270 -13.50 9.73 -13.47
CA LEU A 270 -13.23 10.98 -12.77
C LEU A 270 -14.18 11.18 -11.59
N TYR A 271 -13.72 11.91 -10.58
CA TYR A 271 -14.61 12.42 -9.54
C TYR A 271 -15.33 13.66 -10.06
N GLU A 272 -16.65 13.62 -10.03
CA GLU A 272 -17.53 14.66 -10.54
C GLU A 272 -18.46 15.14 -9.43
N SER A 273 -18.82 16.41 -9.50
CA SER A 273 -19.85 17.00 -8.65
C SER A 273 -21.22 16.41 -9.03
N ARG A 274 -21.84 15.65 -8.13
CA ARG A 274 -23.14 15.01 -8.33
C ARG A 274 -24.08 15.26 -7.15
N ALA A 275 -25.35 15.50 -7.42
CA ALA A 275 -26.36 15.63 -6.38
C ALA A 275 -26.63 14.29 -5.69
N ILE A 276 -26.95 14.34 -4.39
CA ILE A 276 -27.41 13.17 -3.65
C ILE A 276 -28.88 12.91 -4.02
N THR A 277 -29.20 11.67 -4.38
CA THR A 277 -30.53 11.27 -4.86
C THR A 277 -31.37 10.52 -3.82
N GLY A 278 -30.79 10.11 -2.70
CA GLY A 278 -31.47 9.34 -1.66
C GLY A 278 -30.78 9.45 -0.29
N TRP A 279 -31.57 9.30 0.78
CA TRP A 279 -31.13 9.35 2.17
C TRP A 279 -31.79 8.23 2.95
N HIS A 280 -30.99 7.33 3.49
CA HIS A 280 -31.46 6.14 4.17
C HIS A 280 -30.96 6.12 5.61
N ASN A 281 -31.90 5.94 6.55
CA ASN A 281 -31.61 5.67 7.95
C ASN A 281 -32.20 4.31 8.29
N ASN A 282 -31.33 3.33 8.54
CA ASN A 282 -31.73 1.95 8.79
C ASN A 282 -32.28 1.73 10.20
N GLY A 283 -32.28 2.76 11.06
CA GLY A 283 -32.83 2.70 12.41
C GLY A 283 -31.94 1.93 13.40
N ARG A 284 -32.50 1.67 14.59
CA ARG A 284 -31.86 0.81 15.59
C ARG A 284 -32.29 -0.64 15.38
N MET A 285 -31.36 -1.57 15.58
CA MET A 285 -31.62 -3.00 15.55
C MET A 285 -32.72 -3.38 16.56
N ALA A 286 -33.81 -3.97 16.08
CA ALA A 286 -34.89 -4.48 16.91
C ALA A 286 -34.61 -5.92 17.34
N TYR A 287 -33.69 -6.09 18.30
CA TYR A 287 -33.28 -7.43 18.78
C TYR A 287 -34.44 -8.27 19.32
N GLU A 288 -35.47 -7.62 19.86
CA GLU A 288 -36.69 -8.25 20.40
C GLU A 288 -37.58 -8.84 19.29
N ALA A 289 -37.59 -8.22 18.11
CA ALA A 289 -38.28 -8.74 16.92
C ALA A 289 -37.47 -9.82 16.18
N GLY A 290 -36.32 -10.22 16.74
CA GLY A 290 -35.43 -11.22 16.17
C GLY A 290 -34.39 -10.67 15.19
N GLU A 291 -34.32 -9.36 14.96
CA GLU A 291 -33.32 -8.78 14.06
C GLU A 291 -31.90 -9.01 14.58
N ARG A 292 -30.99 -9.37 13.67
CA ARG A 292 -29.57 -9.57 13.97
C ARG A 292 -28.74 -8.91 12.88
N TRP A 293 -27.51 -8.52 13.22
CA TRP A 293 -26.57 -8.00 12.24
C TRP A 293 -26.29 -9.05 11.16
N THR A 294 -26.38 -8.65 9.91
CA THR A 294 -26.04 -9.49 8.76
C THR A 294 -24.56 -9.32 8.47
N THR A 295 -23.81 -10.42 8.44
CA THR A 295 -22.40 -10.42 8.04
C THR A 295 -22.24 -11.15 6.73
N ILE A 296 -21.94 -10.40 5.67
CA ILE A 296 -21.65 -10.96 4.35
C ILE A 296 -20.14 -11.16 4.24
N LYS A 297 -19.72 -12.38 3.91
CA LYS A 297 -18.31 -12.74 3.72
C LYS A 297 -18.05 -13.02 2.25
N LEU A 298 -17.19 -12.21 1.65
CA LEU A 298 -16.76 -12.28 0.27
C LEU A 298 -15.37 -12.88 0.19
N GLY A 299 -15.13 -13.79 -0.75
CA GLY A 299 -13.77 -14.13 -1.15
C GLY A 299 -13.16 -12.89 -1.81
N SER A 300 -12.17 -12.26 -1.19
CA SER A 300 -11.69 -10.96 -1.68
C SER A 300 -10.21 -10.71 -1.42
N ALA A 301 -9.68 -9.86 -2.28
CA ALA A 301 -8.29 -9.70 -2.64
C ALA A 301 -7.52 -8.81 -1.66
N GLY A 302 -7.82 -8.86 -0.37
CA GLY A 302 -7.22 -7.90 0.55
C GLY A 302 -7.44 -8.16 2.03
N GLY A 303 -8.32 -9.09 2.41
CA GLY A 303 -8.56 -9.40 3.81
C GLY A 303 -7.60 -10.44 4.37
N ASN A 304 -7.30 -10.34 5.67
CA ASN A 304 -6.56 -11.37 6.40
C ASN A 304 -7.29 -12.72 6.24
N GLY A 305 -6.65 -13.66 5.53
CA GLY A 305 -7.23 -14.98 5.25
C GLY A 305 -7.97 -15.12 3.90
N GLY A 306 -7.94 -14.10 3.04
CA GLY A 306 -8.52 -14.16 1.68
C GLY A 306 -10.02 -13.86 1.62
N PHE A 307 -10.58 -13.28 2.69
CA PHE A 307 -11.98 -12.87 2.75
C PHE A 307 -12.11 -11.42 3.18
N VAL A 308 -13.00 -10.67 2.55
CA VAL A 308 -13.49 -9.37 3.03
C VAL A 308 -14.88 -9.60 3.59
N SER A 309 -15.18 -8.98 4.72
CA SER A 309 -16.52 -9.06 5.32
C SER A 309 -17.08 -7.68 5.55
N ILE A 310 -18.37 -7.53 5.27
CA ILE A 310 -19.17 -6.39 5.69
C ILE A 310 -20.18 -6.87 6.73
N THR A 311 -20.36 -6.10 7.79
CA THR A 311 -21.39 -6.35 8.80
C THR A 311 -22.31 -5.16 8.83
N CYS A 312 -23.57 -5.36 8.45
CA CYS A 312 -24.56 -4.30 8.25
C CYS A 312 -25.95 -4.74 8.75
N THR A 313 -26.90 -3.81 8.78
CA THR A 313 -28.30 -4.14 9.10
C THR A 313 -28.89 -5.02 7.99
N PRO A 314 -29.87 -5.91 8.28
CA PRO A 314 -30.48 -6.77 7.27
C PRO A 314 -31.00 -6.03 6.04
N ASN A 315 -31.59 -4.85 6.25
CA ASN A 315 -32.13 -3.97 5.21
C ASN A 315 -31.09 -3.09 4.51
N HIS A 316 -29.80 -3.26 4.76
CA HIS A 316 -28.77 -2.45 4.11
C HIS A 316 -28.66 -2.82 2.61
N HIS A 317 -28.75 -1.83 1.72
CA HIS A 317 -28.70 -2.08 0.29
C HIS A 317 -27.27 -2.32 -0.21
N VAL A 318 -27.11 -3.34 -1.06
CA VAL A 318 -25.84 -3.72 -1.69
C VAL A 318 -26.07 -4.06 -3.16
N PHE A 319 -25.03 -3.96 -3.98
CA PHE A 319 -25.11 -4.29 -5.40
C PHE A 319 -24.60 -5.71 -5.66
N VAL A 320 -25.44 -6.52 -6.28
CA VAL A 320 -25.14 -7.90 -6.67
C VAL A 320 -25.31 -8.05 -8.18
N GLN A 321 -24.35 -8.71 -8.82
CA GLN A 321 -24.47 -9.13 -10.20
C GLN A 321 -25.05 -10.55 -10.29
N ARG A 322 -26.15 -10.68 -11.02
CA ARG A 322 -26.77 -11.97 -11.38
C ARG A 322 -26.85 -12.07 -12.89
N GLY A 323 -26.01 -12.91 -13.49
CA GLY A 323 -25.86 -12.95 -14.94
C GLY A 323 -25.24 -11.67 -15.49
N SER A 324 -25.94 -10.96 -16.38
CA SER A 324 -25.48 -9.71 -16.99
C SER A 324 -26.08 -8.45 -16.35
N THR A 325 -26.93 -8.58 -15.33
CA THR A 325 -27.58 -7.45 -14.65
C THR A 325 -26.96 -7.22 -13.29
N VAL A 326 -26.82 -5.95 -12.92
CA VAL A 326 -26.49 -5.51 -11.56
C VAL A 326 -27.79 -5.08 -10.91
N GLU A 327 -28.11 -5.70 -9.77
CA GLU A 327 -29.31 -5.45 -8.99
C GLU A 327 -28.92 -4.84 -7.64
N GLU A 328 -29.72 -3.90 -7.16
CA GLU A 328 -29.64 -3.40 -5.79
C GLU A 328 -30.58 -4.24 -4.92
N VAL A 329 -30.02 -4.94 -3.94
CA VAL A 329 -30.75 -5.87 -3.04
C VAL A 329 -30.44 -5.55 -1.59
N SER A 330 -31.32 -5.96 -0.67
CA SER A 330 -31.01 -5.87 0.76
C SER A 330 -29.96 -6.91 1.17
N ALA A 331 -29.23 -6.64 2.25
CA ALA A 331 -28.16 -7.53 2.73
C ALA A 331 -28.68 -8.93 3.13
N GLU A 332 -29.94 -9.03 3.58
CA GLU A 332 -30.59 -10.31 3.89
C GLU A 332 -30.98 -11.14 2.66
N GLU A 333 -31.10 -10.51 1.49
CA GLU A 333 -31.38 -11.20 0.23
C GLU A 333 -30.12 -11.77 -0.45
N VAL A 334 -28.93 -11.46 0.08
CA VAL A 334 -27.66 -11.96 -0.47
C VAL A 334 -27.49 -13.45 -0.16
N GLY A 335 -27.45 -14.26 -1.21
CA GLY A 335 -27.29 -15.71 -1.13
C GLY A 335 -25.85 -16.19 -1.38
N PRO A 336 -25.49 -17.40 -0.92
CA PRO A 336 -24.23 -18.02 -1.31
C PRO A 336 -24.14 -18.19 -2.84
N GLY A 337 -23.06 -17.68 -3.43
CA GLY A 337 -22.83 -17.72 -4.89
C GLY A 337 -23.18 -16.43 -5.62
N ASP A 338 -23.81 -15.46 -4.94
CA ASP A 338 -23.99 -14.12 -5.48
C ASP A 338 -22.64 -13.40 -5.67
N HIS A 339 -22.51 -12.70 -6.79
CA HIS A 339 -21.33 -11.91 -7.14
C HIS A 339 -21.54 -10.46 -6.69
N MET A 340 -20.87 -10.03 -5.63
CA MET A 340 -21.04 -8.66 -5.13
C MET A 340 -20.09 -7.70 -5.83
N LEU A 341 -20.60 -6.53 -6.21
CA LEU A 341 -19.74 -5.49 -6.73
C LEU A 341 -18.79 -4.99 -5.64
N THR A 342 -17.50 -5.11 -5.93
CA THR A 342 -16.39 -4.55 -5.15
C THR A 342 -15.51 -3.72 -6.05
N TRP A 343 -14.73 -2.81 -5.48
CA TRP A 343 -13.79 -2.01 -6.25
C TRP A 343 -12.35 -2.44 -5.92
N TYR A 344 -11.45 -2.38 -6.90
CA TYR A 344 -10.03 -2.61 -6.71
C TYR A 344 -9.20 -1.64 -7.54
N ASP A 345 -7.93 -1.52 -7.18
CA ASP A 345 -6.95 -0.72 -7.90
C ASP A 345 -6.37 -1.54 -9.08
N GLU A 346 -6.70 -1.15 -10.32
CA GLU A 346 -6.15 -1.73 -11.53
C GLU A 346 -4.95 -0.90 -12.01
N CYS A 347 -3.80 -1.57 -12.16
CA CYS A 347 -2.57 -0.91 -12.63
C CYS A 347 -1.97 -1.57 -13.89
N ILE A 348 -2.31 -2.84 -14.15
CA ILE A 348 -1.71 -3.59 -15.25
C ILE A 348 -2.36 -3.18 -16.57
N ASP A 349 -3.68 -3.31 -16.69
CA ASP A 349 -4.37 -3.04 -17.95
C ASP A 349 -4.50 -1.53 -18.26
N THR A 350 -4.33 -0.67 -17.26
CA THR A 350 -4.40 0.80 -17.37
C THR A 350 -3.09 1.42 -17.88
N ASN A 351 -1.97 0.70 -17.75
CA ASN A 351 -0.67 1.13 -18.24
C ASN A 351 -0.22 0.18 -19.37
N PRO A 352 -0.34 0.58 -20.65
CA PRO A 352 0.03 -0.27 -21.78
C PRO A 352 1.47 -0.80 -21.71
N ALA A 353 2.39 -0.04 -21.11
CA ALA A 353 3.77 -0.47 -20.97
C ALA A 353 3.95 -1.60 -19.96
N VAL A 354 3.30 -1.48 -18.80
CA VAL A 354 3.27 -2.52 -17.78
C VAL A 354 2.54 -3.75 -18.32
N ARG A 355 1.34 -3.55 -18.90
CA ARG A 355 0.54 -4.60 -19.53
C ARG A 355 1.36 -5.45 -20.48
N ASP A 356 2.06 -4.81 -21.41
CA ASP A 356 2.77 -5.52 -22.47
C ASP A 356 3.94 -6.36 -21.93
N ILE A 357 4.66 -5.87 -20.90
CA ILE A 357 5.73 -6.66 -20.25
C ILE A 357 5.14 -7.83 -19.46
N VAL A 358 4.06 -7.59 -18.69
CA VAL A 358 3.40 -8.64 -17.91
C VAL A 358 2.85 -9.71 -18.85
N TYR A 359 2.05 -9.34 -19.84
CA TYR A 359 1.41 -10.26 -20.78
C TYR A 359 2.46 -11.02 -21.62
N GLY A 360 3.49 -10.34 -22.12
CA GLY A 360 4.60 -10.98 -22.82
C GLY A 360 5.32 -12.01 -21.93
N SER A 361 5.56 -11.67 -20.67
CA SER A 361 6.15 -12.61 -19.70
C SER A 361 5.22 -13.80 -19.38
N LEU A 362 3.89 -13.62 -19.45
CA LEU A 362 2.92 -14.72 -19.31
C LEU A 362 2.85 -15.63 -20.54
N LEU A 363 3.26 -15.17 -21.72
CA LEU A 363 3.47 -16.05 -22.87
C LEU A 363 4.80 -16.81 -22.74
N GLY A 364 5.81 -16.13 -22.19
CA GLY A 364 7.14 -16.67 -21.90
C GLY A 364 7.29 -17.29 -20.50
N ASP A 365 8.37 -16.96 -19.80
CA ASP A 365 8.82 -17.68 -18.61
C ASP A 365 8.17 -17.23 -17.28
N GLY A 366 7.72 -15.98 -17.21
CA GLY A 366 7.08 -15.36 -16.06
C GLY A 366 5.76 -16.03 -15.70
N GLY A 367 5.36 -16.03 -14.43
CA GLY A 367 4.14 -16.73 -14.02
C GLY A 367 3.40 -16.06 -12.87
N ILE A 368 2.12 -16.39 -12.71
CA ILE A 368 1.30 -15.87 -11.61
C ILE A 368 0.97 -16.99 -10.63
N THR A 369 1.04 -16.68 -9.34
CA THR A 369 0.69 -17.61 -8.25
C THR A 369 -0.26 -16.94 -7.27
N TYR A 370 -1.33 -17.62 -6.88
CA TYR A 370 -2.22 -17.15 -5.83
C TYR A 370 -1.50 -17.03 -4.49
N GLN A 371 -1.99 -16.13 -3.65
CA GLN A 371 -1.61 -16.11 -2.25
C GLN A 371 -2.31 -17.26 -1.51
N GLY A 372 -1.54 -18.27 -1.09
CA GLY A 372 -2.06 -19.46 -0.42
C GLY A 372 -2.40 -20.61 -1.37
N ASN A 373 -3.03 -21.66 -0.84
CA ASN A 373 -3.22 -22.95 -1.54
C ASN A 373 -4.55 -23.08 -2.31
N LYS A 374 -5.40 -22.06 -2.33
CA LYS A 374 -6.70 -22.07 -3.04
C LYS A 374 -6.73 -20.99 -4.12
N ARG A 375 -7.66 -21.09 -5.09
CA ARG A 375 -8.01 -19.94 -5.95
C ARG A 375 -8.33 -18.78 -5.02
N GLY A 376 -7.43 -17.80 -5.00
CA GLY A 376 -7.41 -16.73 -4.04
C GLY A 376 -7.69 -15.44 -4.76
N ALA A 377 -8.33 -14.50 -4.08
CA ALA A 377 -8.59 -13.20 -4.67
C ALA A 377 -7.32 -12.36 -4.85
N LEU A 378 -6.21 -12.76 -4.22
CA LEU A 378 -4.88 -12.18 -4.40
C LEU A 378 -3.93 -13.11 -5.15
N ALA A 379 -3.18 -12.56 -6.09
CA ALA A 379 -2.08 -13.26 -6.73
C ALA A 379 -0.85 -12.36 -6.88
N ARG A 380 0.29 -12.98 -7.10
CA ARG A 380 1.57 -12.29 -7.33
C ARG A 380 2.20 -12.73 -8.64
N LEU A 381 2.87 -11.80 -9.30
CA LEU A 381 3.70 -12.06 -10.45
C LEU A 381 5.04 -12.58 -9.97
N ARG A 382 5.55 -13.60 -10.66
CA ARG A 382 6.80 -14.27 -10.36
C ARG A 382 7.70 -14.20 -11.58
N LEU A 383 8.88 -13.65 -11.38
CA LEU A 383 9.94 -13.57 -12.38
C LEU A 383 11.19 -14.28 -11.86
N ALA A 384 11.82 -15.08 -12.72
CA ALA A 384 13.03 -15.83 -12.38
C ALA A 384 13.83 -16.12 -13.64
N ASN A 385 15.05 -15.60 -13.72
CA ASN A 385 15.97 -15.89 -14.83
C ASN A 385 17.42 -15.80 -14.32
N GLN A 386 18.11 -16.94 -14.26
CA GLN A 386 19.51 -17.01 -13.80
C GLN A 386 20.52 -16.88 -14.94
N GLU A 387 20.11 -17.19 -16.16
CA GLU A 387 21.00 -17.15 -17.33
C GLU A 387 21.19 -15.71 -17.82
N GLN A 388 20.21 -14.84 -17.58
CA GLN A 388 20.21 -13.43 -18.01
C GLN A 388 19.83 -12.50 -16.85
N PRO A 389 20.74 -12.28 -15.87
CA PRO A 389 20.46 -11.45 -14.70
C PRO A 389 20.18 -9.99 -15.06
N GLU A 390 20.84 -9.44 -16.07
CA GLU A 390 20.62 -8.05 -16.54
C GLU A 390 19.23 -7.86 -17.16
N TYR A 391 18.74 -8.85 -17.91
CA TYR A 391 17.39 -8.81 -18.47
C TYR A 391 16.32 -8.96 -17.39
N LEU A 392 16.57 -9.81 -16.38
CA LEU A 392 15.70 -9.89 -15.22
C LEU A 392 15.63 -8.56 -14.49
N GLN A 393 16.78 -7.91 -14.25
CA GLN A 393 16.83 -6.59 -13.63
C GLN A 393 16.07 -5.56 -14.46
N TRP A 394 16.24 -5.55 -15.79
CA TRP A 394 15.47 -4.69 -16.69
C TRP A 394 13.95 -4.87 -16.51
N LYS A 395 13.45 -6.11 -16.43
CA LYS A 395 12.02 -6.36 -16.15
C LYS A 395 11.60 -5.80 -14.79
N LEU A 396 12.42 -5.97 -13.75
CA LEU A 396 12.11 -5.49 -12.40
C LEU A 396 12.04 -3.96 -12.36
N ASP A 397 12.96 -3.27 -13.04
CA ASP A 397 12.98 -1.81 -13.10
C ASP A 397 11.73 -1.28 -13.83
N LYS A 398 11.39 -1.88 -14.97
CA LYS A 398 10.19 -1.52 -15.74
C LYS A 398 8.88 -1.89 -15.03
N LEU A 399 8.90 -2.85 -14.12
CA LEU A 399 7.73 -3.27 -13.34
C LEU A 399 7.83 -2.84 -11.86
N SER A 400 8.62 -1.81 -11.58
CA SER A 400 8.92 -1.36 -10.21
C SER A 400 7.67 -1.00 -9.39
N GLY A 401 6.60 -0.50 -10.02
CA GLY A 401 5.32 -0.23 -9.37
C GLY A 401 4.53 -1.47 -8.90
N LEU A 402 5.00 -2.69 -9.18
CA LEU A 402 4.44 -3.93 -8.62
C LEU A 402 5.14 -4.39 -7.32
N ASP A 403 6.12 -3.63 -6.82
CA ASP A 403 6.83 -3.87 -5.55
C ASP A 403 7.38 -5.30 -5.41
N PHE A 404 8.45 -5.60 -6.15
CA PHE A 404 9.08 -6.93 -6.11
C PHE A 404 9.96 -7.14 -4.88
N SER A 405 9.85 -8.34 -4.31
CA SER A 405 10.72 -8.83 -3.24
C SER A 405 11.54 -10.02 -3.71
N TYR A 406 12.83 -10.01 -3.38
CA TYR A 406 13.71 -11.15 -3.60
C TYR A 406 13.29 -12.33 -2.72
N VAL A 407 13.21 -13.52 -3.32
CA VAL A 407 12.95 -14.78 -2.62
C VAL A 407 14.14 -15.71 -2.81
N ALA A 408 14.85 -15.95 -1.72
CA ALA A 408 15.99 -16.85 -1.70
C ALA A 408 15.58 -18.26 -2.20
N PRO A 409 16.44 -18.92 -2.98
CA PRO A 409 16.19 -20.28 -3.44
C PRO A 409 16.14 -21.24 -2.25
N GLY A 410 15.09 -22.07 -2.20
CA GLY A 410 15.09 -23.27 -1.36
C GLY A 410 15.90 -24.41 -2.01
N PRO A 411 16.01 -25.57 -1.35
CA PRO A 411 16.67 -26.74 -1.93
C PRO A 411 16.08 -27.07 -3.30
N HIS A 412 16.92 -27.15 -4.33
CA HIS A 412 16.54 -27.42 -5.73
C HIS A 412 15.57 -26.40 -6.37
N LYS A 413 15.39 -25.21 -5.79
CA LYS A 413 14.54 -24.14 -6.35
C LYS A 413 15.40 -23.00 -6.91
N ARG A 414 14.91 -22.35 -7.96
CA ARG A 414 15.57 -21.20 -8.58
C ARG A 414 15.33 -19.93 -7.73
N PRO A 415 16.31 -19.01 -7.61
CA PRO A 415 16.09 -17.68 -7.07
C PRO A 415 15.05 -16.98 -7.94
N ARG A 416 14.21 -16.18 -7.29
CA ARG A 416 13.10 -15.51 -7.97
C ARG A 416 12.74 -14.22 -7.28
N TYR A 417 12.00 -13.39 -7.99
CA TYR A 417 11.36 -12.20 -7.47
C TYR A 417 9.85 -12.40 -7.54
N ASP A 418 9.20 -12.17 -6.40
CA ASP A 418 7.76 -12.25 -6.26
C ASP A 418 7.25 -10.81 -6.02
N SER A 419 6.27 -10.35 -6.81
CA SER A 419 5.64 -9.04 -6.64
C SER A 419 4.82 -8.97 -5.35
N ALA A 420 4.41 -7.77 -4.96
CA ALA A 420 3.29 -7.60 -4.04
C ALA A 420 2.04 -8.31 -4.59
N THR A 421 1.21 -8.81 -3.69
CA THR A 421 -0.02 -9.50 -4.05
C THR A 421 -1.09 -8.50 -4.46
N ARG A 422 -1.75 -8.71 -5.60
CA ARG A 422 -2.79 -7.82 -6.15
C ARG A 422 -3.99 -8.58 -6.73
N THR A 423 -5.12 -7.89 -6.85
CA THR A 423 -6.39 -8.39 -7.43
C THR A 423 -6.34 -8.51 -8.95
N ASP A 424 -5.79 -7.49 -9.62
CA ASP A 424 -5.64 -7.47 -11.08
C ASP A 424 -4.76 -8.65 -11.57
N LEU A 425 -3.71 -9.01 -10.82
CA LEU A 425 -2.94 -10.23 -11.04
C LEU A 425 -3.75 -11.52 -10.83
N ALA A 426 -4.65 -11.57 -9.85
CA ALA A 426 -5.52 -12.73 -9.63
C ALA A 426 -6.48 -12.91 -10.82
N ARG A 427 -7.03 -11.82 -11.33
CA ARG A 427 -7.88 -11.84 -12.54
C ARG A 427 -7.10 -12.31 -13.76
N LEU A 428 -5.86 -11.86 -13.93
CA LEU A 428 -4.98 -12.39 -14.98
C LEU A 428 -4.67 -13.87 -14.79
N LYS A 429 -4.51 -14.33 -13.54
CA LYS A 429 -4.36 -15.76 -13.24
C LYS A 429 -5.57 -16.55 -13.71
N ASP A 430 -6.78 -16.09 -13.40
CA ASP A 430 -8.02 -16.76 -13.83
C ASP A 430 -8.19 -16.74 -15.35
N LYS A 431 -7.84 -15.62 -16.01
CA LYS A 431 -7.88 -15.50 -17.49
C LYS A 431 -6.89 -16.46 -18.17
N PHE A 432 -5.63 -16.46 -17.76
CA PHE A 432 -4.58 -17.22 -18.43
C PHE A 432 -4.46 -18.66 -17.96
N TYR A 433 -4.95 -19.03 -16.78
CA TYR A 433 -4.73 -20.38 -16.22
C TYR A 433 -6.04 -21.11 -15.94
N GLN A 434 -6.92 -21.13 -16.93
CA GLN A 434 -8.19 -21.85 -16.86
C GLN A 434 -8.02 -23.37 -16.68
N TRP A 435 -6.87 -23.92 -17.09
CA TRP A 435 -6.59 -25.36 -17.16
C TRP A 435 -5.39 -25.79 -16.28
N GLY A 436 -5.35 -25.28 -15.05
CA GLY A 436 -4.36 -25.69 -14.05
C GLY A 436 -2.98 -25.07 -14.27
N ARG A 437 -1.97 -25.89 -14.60
CA ARG A 437 -0.57 -25.43 -14.80
C ARG A 437 -0.29 -24.91 -16.22
N TYR A 438 -1.16 -25.23 -17.17
CA TYR A 438 -1.04 -24.82 -18.56
C TYR A 438 -1.74 -23.47 -18.78
N ARG A 439 -1.19 -22.66 -19.68
CA ARG A 439 -1.73 -21.33 -19.98
C ARG A 439 -2.59 -21.36 -21.23
N GLY A 440 -3.68 -20.62 -21.18
CA GLY A 440 -4.53 -20.25 -22.30
C GLY A 440 -4.26 -18.83 -22.73
N ILE A 441 -4.34 -18.59 -24.04
CA ILE A 441 -4.47 -17.24 -24.56
C ILE A 441 -5.97 -16.86 -24.53
N PRO A 442 -6.36 -15.82 -23.77
CA PRO A 442 -7.76 -15.35 -23.72
C PRO A 442 -8.32 -15.03 -25.10
N SER A 443 -9.64 -15.19 -25.30
CA SER A 443 -10.32 -14.97 -26.59
C SER A 443 -10.24 -13.54 -27.10
N ASP A 444 -10.16 -12.57 -26.20
CA ASP A 444 -10.02 -11.12 -26.42
C ASP A 444 -8.56 -10.64 -26.49
N PHE A 445 -7.58 -11.54 -26.30
CA PHE A 445 -6.17 -11.19 -26.28
C PHE A 445 -5.68 -10.62 -27.62
N LYS A 446 -4.99 -9.48 -27.58
CA LYS A 446 -4.32 -8.84 -28.72
C LYS A 446 -2.82 -8.81 -28.49
N LEU A 447 -2.06 -9.36 -29.42
CA LEU A 447 -0.59 -9.38 -29.35
C LEU A 447 -0.02 -8.05 -29.85
N THR A 448 0.69 -7.32 -28.99
CA THR A 448 1.41 -6.10 -29.39
C THR A 448 2.86 -6.42 -29.79
N PRO A 449 3.53 -5.53 -30.55
CA PRO A 449 4.97 -5.65 -30.86
C PRO A 449 5.84 -5.87 -29.62
N ARG A 450 5.56 -5.14 -28.53
CA ARG A 450 6.31 -5.24 -27.27
C ARG A 450 6.03 -6.55 -26.53
N MET A 451 4.78 -7.04 -26.53
CA MET A 451 4.45 -8.35 -25.97
C MET A 451 5.19 -9.47 -26.72
N LEU A 452 5.21 -9.42 -28.06
CA LEU A 452 5.93 -10.39 -28.88
C LEU A 452 7.44 -10.31 -28.65
N ALA A 453 8.00 -9.10 -28.49
CA ALA A 453 9.40 -8.92 -28.15
C ALA A 453 9.74 -9.61 -26.81
N VAL A 454 9.00 -9.32 -25.74
CA VAL A 454 9.23 -9.95 -24.42
C VAL A 454 9.08 -11.46 -24.49
N TRP A 455 8.08 -11.97 -25.23
CA TRP A 455 7.92 -13.41 -25.43
C TRP A 455 9.11 -14.04 -26.19
N PHE A 456 9.59 -13.39 -27.26
CA PHE A 456 10.78 -13.82 -27.99
C PHE A 456 12.05 -13.78 -27.14
N LEU A 457 12.19 -12.76 -26.29
CA LEU A 457 13.32 -12.65 -25.37
C LEU A 457 13.31 -13.74 -24.29
N ASP A 458 12.14 -14.18 -23.84
CA ASP A 458 12.03 -15.23 -22.83
C ASP A 458 12.27 -16.63 -23.43
N ASP A 459 11.58 -16.94 -24.53
CA ASP A 459 11.39 -18.32 -25.00
C ASP A 459 11.72 -18.50 -26.50
N GLY A 460 12.28 -17.47 -27.15
CA GLY A 460 12.72 -17.46 -28.53
C GLY A 460 14.23 -17.60 -28.73
N HIS A 461 14.62 -18.22 -29.83
CA HIS A 461 16.02 -18.30 -30.29
C HIS A 461 16.12 -18.28 -31.81
N THR A 462 17.29 -17.86 -32.32
CA THR A 462 17.60 -17.82 -33.75
C THR A 462 18.58 -18.93 -34.10
N VAL A 463 18.23 -19.71 -35.13
CA VAL A 463 19.11 -20.72 -35.72
C VAL A 463 19.91 -20.06 -36.84
N TYR A 464 21.21 -20.28 -36.87
CA TYR A 464 22.11 -19.72 -37.87
C TYR A 464 22.61 -20.79 -38.85
N ASN A 465 22.85 -20.40 -40.10
CA ASN A 465 23.60 -21.22 -41.06
C ASN A 465 25.09 -21.27 -40.65
N GLY A 466 25.84 -22.23 -41.19
CA GLY A 466 27.29 -22.36 -40.92
C GLY A 466 28.13 -21.12 -41.27
N GLY A 467 27.60 -20.19 -42.07
CA GLY A 467 28.21 -18.89 -42.39
C GLY A 467 27.71 -17.69 -41.56
N GLY A 468 26.96 -17.91 -40.47
CA GLY A 468 26.53 -16.83 -39.55
C GLY A 468 25.26 -16.07 -39.95
N SER A 469 24.63 -16.38 -41.08
CA SER A 469 23.34 -15.79 -41.46
C SER A 469 22.17 -16.49 -40.73
N ALA A 470 21.21 -15.73 -40.18
CA ALA A 470 20.01 -16.29 -39.55
C ALA A 470 19.18 -17.13 -40.55
N LYS A 471 18.96 -18.41 -40.22
CA LYS A 471 18.22 -19.40 -41.01
C LYS A 471 16.72 -19.36 -40.70
N GLU A 472 16.38 -19.55 -39.42
CA GLU A 472 15.01 -19.57 -38.91
C GLU A 472 15.00 -19.06 -37.46
N CYS A 473 13.86 -18.54 -37.02
CA CYS A 473 13.62 -18.23 -35.62
C CYS A 473 12.61 -19.21 -35.05
N ILE A 474 12.86 -19.67 -33.83
CA ILE A 474 12.01 -20.65 -33.15
C ILE A 474 11.49 -20.00 -31.88
N LEU A 475 10.18 -19.98 -31.72
CA LEU A 475 9.48 -19.48 -30.55
C LEU A 475 8.78 -20.63 -29.84
N SER A 476 9.13 -20.89 -28.57
CA SER A 476 8.51 -21.96 -27.79
C SER A 476 7.07 -21.61 -27.39
N ILE A 477 6.14 -22.55 -27.63
CA ILE A 477 4.74 -22.48 -27.16
C ILE A 477 4.46 -23.56 -26.10
N LYS A 478 5.50 -24.18 -25.51
CA LYS A 478 5.35 -25.30 -24.55
C LYS A 478 4.41 -24.98 -23.38
N ARG A 479 4.37 -23.72 -22.94
CA ARG A 479 3.52 -23.25 -21.83
C ARG A 479 2.08 -22.95 -22.25
N LEU A 480 1.85 -22.74 -23.54
CA LEU A 480 0.54 -22.53 -24.18
C LEU A 480 -0.05 -23.86 -24.71
N PHE A 481 0.74 -24.93 -24.69
CA PHE A 481 0.33 -26.25 -25.16
C PHE A 481 -0.43 -27.01 -24.08
N LEU A 482 -1.71 -27.25 -24.34
CA LEU A 482 -2.60 -28.09 -23.55
C LEU A 482 -2.74 -29.45 -24.23
N PRO A 483 -2.29 -30.56 -23.60
CA PRO A 483 -2.56 -31.89 -24.12
C PRO A 483 -4.08 -32.12 -24.26
N GLY A 484 -4.55 -32.40 -25.47
CA GLY A 484 -5.98 -32.64 -25.77
C GLY A 484 -6.81 -31.39 -26.10
N TYR A 485 -6.21 -30.21 -26.28
CA TYR A 485 -6.91 -29.00 -26.69
C TYR A 485 -6.21 -28.37 -27.91
N GLU A 486 -6.71 -28.72 -29.10
CA GLU A 486 -6.15 -28.40 -30.43
C GLU A 486 -6.48 -26.97 -30.91
N GLY A 487 -6.78 -26.03 -30.01
CA GLY A 487 -7.12 -24.64 -30.39
C GLY A 487 -6.09 -23.60 -29.98
N GLN A 488 -5.30 -23.86 -28.93
CA GLN A 488 -4.35 -22.87 -28.39
C GLN A 488 -3.07 -22.73 -29.23
N PRO A 489 -2.44 -23.82 -29.70
CA PRO A 489 -1.30 -23.72 -30.63
C PRO A 489 -1.63 -22.95 -31.92
N GLU A 490 -2.81 -23.18 -32.48
CA GLU A 490 -3.36 -22.58 -33.69
C GLU A 490 -3.68 -21.11 -33.45
N ARG A 491 -4.22 -20.78 -32.27
CA ARG A 491 -4.41 -19.39 -31.84
C ARG A 491 -3.08 -18.64 -31.69
N ALA A 492 -2.06 -19.29 -31.13
CA ALA A 492 -0.72 -18.72 -31.04
C ALA A 492 -0.12 -18.48 -32.43
N LEU A 493 -0.29 -19.43 -33.35
CA LEU A 493 0.07 -19.27 -34.77
C LEU A 493 -0.65 -18.06 -35.37
N GLY A 494 -1.97 -17.97 -35.24
CA GLY A 494 -2.78 -16.86 -35.76
C GLY A 494 -2.32 -15.50 -35.25
N LEU A 495 -2.11 -15.35 -33.93
CA LEU A 495 -1.64 -14.09 -33.35
C LEU A 495 -0.27 -13.66 -33.85
N VAL A 496 0.67 -14.60 -34.00
CA VAL A 496 2.01 -14.29 -34.53
C VAL A 496 1.92 -13.98 -36.02
N SER A 497 1.16 -14.74 -36.82
CA SER A 497 0.95 -14.45 -38.23
C SER A 497 0.33 -13.06 -38.45
N ASP A 498 -0.72 -12.72 -37.70
CA ASP A 498 -1.37 -11.41 -37.77
C ASP A 498 -0.42 -10.28 -37.37
N ALA A 499 0.37 -10.45 -36.29
CA ALA A 499 1.36 -9.47 -35.88
C ALA A 499 2.45 -9.24 -36.95
N LEU A 500 2.76 -10.28 -37.72
CA LEU A 500 3.68 -10.23 -38.86
C LEU A 500 2.98 -9.85 -40.18
N LEU A 501 1.79 -9.26 -40.12
CA LEU A 501 0.99 -8.81 -41.27
C LEU A 501 0.67 -9.92 -42.27
N ASN A 502 0.50 -11.15 -41.78
CA ASN A 502 0.20 -12.34 -42.56
C ASN A 502 1.22 -12.63 -43.69
N VAL A 503 2.48 -12.25 -43.46
CA VAL A 503 3.59 -12.68 -44.32
C VAL A 503 3.76 -14.20 -44.23
N ASP A 504 3.79 -14.87 -45.38
CA ASP A 504 4.05 -16.31 -45.46
C ASP A 504 5.37 -16.66 -44.77
N GLY A 505 5.36 -17.69 -43.92
CA GLY A 505 6.58 -18.19 -43.29
C GLY A 505 6.51 -18.46 -41.79
N VAL A 506 5.34 -18.38 -41.16
CA VAL A 506 5.12 -18.88 -39.79
C VAL A 506 4.50 -20.27 -39.85
N ALA A 507 5.15 -21.25 -39.23
CA ALA A 507 4.70 -22.63 -39.22
C ALA A 507 4.62 -23.18 -37.79
N LEU A 508 3.54 -23.91 -37.49
CA LEU A 508 3.36 -24.58 -36.21
C LEU A 508 3.96 -25.99 -36.23
N SER A 509 4.77 -26.32 -35.23
CA SER A 509 5.22 -27.68 -34.97
C SER A 509 4.61 -28.19 -33.65
N LEU A 510 3.58 -29.04 -33.75
CA LEU A 510 2.91 -29.63 -32.58
C LEU A 510 3.82 -30.59 -31.80
N SER A 511 4.66 -31.37 -32.52
CA SER A 511 5.59 -32.32 -31.90
C SER A 511 6.67 -31.64 -31.07
N GLN A 512 7.24 -30.54 -31.58
CA GLN A 512 8.25 -29.76 -30.88
C GLN A 512 7.66 -28.68 -29.95
N ARG A 513 6.37 -28.39 -30.10
CA ARG A 513 5.64 -27.33 -29.39
C ARG A 513 6.31 -25.97 -29.60
N THR A 514 6.53 -25.63 -30.87
CA THR A 514 7.21 -24.39 -31.29
C THR A 514 6.52 -23.79 -32.51
N LEU A 515 6.59 -22.47 -32.64
CA LEU A 515 6.39 -21.76 -33.90
C LEU A 515 7.75 -21.57 -34.56
N ARG A 516 7.83 -21.87 -35.86
CA ARG A 516 9.02 -21.66 -36.70
C ARG A 516 8.75 -20.52 -37.66
N ILE A 517 9.64 -19.54 -37.66
CA ILE A 517 9.55 -18.33 -38.47
C ILE A 517 10.70 -18.39 -39.48
N SER A 518 10.33 -18.57 -40.74
CA SER A 518 11.25 -18.80 -41.85
C SER A 518 11.96 -17.52 -42.30
N ARG A 519 12.80 -17.65 -43.34
CA ARG A 519 13.48 -16.51 -43.96
C ARG A 519 12.52 -15.43 -44.49
N SER A 520 11.34 -15.79 -44.99
CA SER A 520 10.38 -14.82 -45.54
C SER A 520 9.72 -13.97 -44.45
N ALA A 521 9.46 -14.55 -43.27
CA ALA A 521 8.79 -13.86 -42.16
C ALA A 521 9.75 -13.27 -41.10
N ARG A 522 11.02 -13.70 -41.04
CA ARG A 522 11.96 -13.24 -40.00
C ARG A 522 12.28 -11.74 -40.05
N ALA A 523 12.32 -11.15 -41.25
CA ALA A 523 12.61 -9.73 -41.40
C ALA A 523 11.48 -8.87 -40.79
N ALA A 524 10.23 -9.30 -40.99
CA ALA A 524 9.07 -8.69 -40.34
C ALA A 524 9.15 -8.84 -38.81
N LEU A 525 9.50 -10.03 -38.31
CA LEU A 525 9.69 -10.25 -36.87
C LEU A 525 10.72 -9.29 -36.28
N PHE A 526 11.93 -9.24 -36.84
CA PHE A 526 13.00 -8.41 -36.28
C PHE A 526 12.71 -6.93 -36.38
N SER A 527 12.12 -6.46 -37.48
CA SER A 527 11.67 -5.07 -37.61
C SER A 527 10.65 -4.69 -36.54
N LEU A 528 9.80 -5.64 -36.15
CA LEU A 528 8.77 -5.44 -35.14
C LEU A 528 9.31 -5.45 -33.71
N VAL A 529 10.23 -6.37 -33.39
CA VAL A 529 10.71 -6.56 -32.01
C VAL A 529 11.93 -5.73 -31.66
N ALA A 530 12.80 -5.38 -32.63
CA ALA A 530 14.07 -4.70 -32.38
C ALA A 530 13.93 -3.39 -31.58
N PRO A 531 12.91 -2.53 -31.81
CA PRO A 531 12.69 -1.34 -31.00
C PRO A 531 12.40 -1.60 -29.52
N HIS A 532 12.12 -2.85 -29.13
CA HIS A 532 11.72 -3.25 -27.79
C HIS A 532 12.74 -4.19 -27.11
N VAL A 533 13.85 -4.51 -27.77
CA VAL A 533 14.90 -5.37 -27.20
C VAL A 533 15.93 -4.53 -26.44
N PRO A 534 16.09 -4.69 -25.12
CA PRO A 534 17.05 -3.90 -24.35
C PRO A 534 18.50 -4.26 -24.71
N PRO A 535 19.48 -3.36 -24.44
CA PRO A 535 20.88 -3.56 -24.78
C PRO A 535 21.47 -4.89 -24.31
N CYS A 536 21.10 -5.35 -23.12
CA CYS A 536 21.55 -6.63 -22.54
C CYS A 536 21.07 -7.88 -23.31
N MET A 537 20.11 -7.73 -24.24
CA MET A 537 19.52 -8.82 -25.01
C MET A 537 19.70 -8.68 -26.53
N GLU A 538 20.42 -7.66 -27.01
CA GLU A 538 20.63 -7.42 -28.45
C GLU A 538 21.35 -8.57 -29.16
N TYR A 539 22.07 -9.42 -28.42
CA TYR A 539 22.71 -10.61 -28.97
C TYR A 539 21.71 -11.60 -29.60
N LYS A 540 20.42 -11.55 -29.20
CA LYS A 540 19.33 -12.33 -29.82
C LYS A 540 18.90 -11.81 -31.20
N LEU A 541 19.37 -10.63 -31.59
CA LEU A 541 19.08 -10.02 -32.89
C LEU A 541 20.25 -10.21 -33.87
N PRO A 542 19.97 -10.33 -35.18
CA PRO A 542 20.99 -10.16 -36.22
C PRO A 542 21.63 -8.78 -36.13
N LEU A 543 22.87 -8.66 -36.61
CA LEU A 543 23.68 -7.44 -36.48
C LEU A 543 22.97 -6.19 -37.04
N GLU A 544 22.24 -6.33 -38.15
CA GLU A 544 21.51 -5.24 -38.81
C GLU A 544 20.31 -4.68 -38.01
N TYR A 545 19.84 -5.39 -36.98
CA TYR A 545 18.69 -4.97 -36.15
C TYR A 545 19.09 -4.51 -34.74
N ARG A 546 20.39 -4.48 -34.42
CA ARG A 546 20.88 -4.03 -33.09
C ARG A 546 20.91 -2.50 -32.99
N GLY A 547 20.92 -1.96 -31.76
CA GLY A 547 20.99 -0.53 -31.50
C GLY A 547 19.69 0.23 -31.77
N GLN A 548 18.56 -0.47 -31.95
CA GLN A 548 17.26 0.15 -32.25
C GLN A 548 16.39 0.35 -31.00
N TYR A 549 16.86 -0.04 -29.81
CA TYR A 549 16.07 -0.01 -28.58
C TYR A 549 15.54 1.40 -28.28
N ILE A 550 14.22 1.52 -28.17
CA ILE A 550 13.54 2.74 -27.74
C ILE A 550 13.15 2.55 -26.28
N ASP A 551 13.89 3.20 -25.39
CA ASP A 551 13.59 3.16 -23.97
C ASP A 551 12.24 3.83 -23.67
N PHE A 552 11.56 3.33 -22.66
CA PHE A 552 10.29 3.88 -22.18
C PHE A 552 10.26 3.83 -20.67
N ASP A 553 9.68 4.86 -20.06
CA ASP A 553 9.50 4.89 -18.62
C ASP A 553 8.03 4.58 -18.25
N PRO A 554 7.73 3.34 -17.81
CA PRO A 554 6.41 3.00 -17.29
C PRO A 554 6.10 3.71 -15.95
N SER A 555 7.11 4.32 -15.30
CA SER A 555 6.95 4.97 -14.00
C SER A 555 6.13 6.26 -14.06
N SER A 556 6.31 7.01 -15.14
CA SER A 556 5.59 8.26 -15.44
C SER A 556 4.07 8.09 -15.60
N SER A 557 3.59 6.85 -15.80
CA SER A 557 2.19 6.53 -16.09
C SER A 557 1.55 5.53 -15.10
N TRP A 558 2.14 5.28 -13.92
CA TRP A 558 1.45 4.53 -12.87
C TRP A 558 0.25 5.31 -12.35
N LYS A 559 -0.91 5.05 -12.94
CA LYS A 559 -2.21 5.46 -12.43
C LYS A 559 -2.94 4.19 -11.99
N GLU A 560 -3.10 4.05 -10.68
CA GLU A 560 -4.07 3.09 -10.16
C GLU A 560 -5.46 3.65 -10.46
N GLU A 561 -6.19 3.00 -11.36
CA GLU A 561 -7.60 3.32 -11.59
C GLU A 561 -8.45 2.43 -10.69
N ARG A 562 -9.43 3.03 -10.02
CA ARG A 562 -10.42 2.24 -9.30
C ARG A 562 -11.41 1.67 -10.29
N ARG A 563 -11.50 0.35 -10.33
CA ARG A 563 -12.48 -0.36 -11.15
C ARG A 563 -13.45 -1.13 -10.28
N VAL A 564 -14.72 -1.06 -10.62
CA VAL A 564 -15.80 -1.84 -9.98
C VAL A 564 -15.96 -3.14 -10.73
N TYR A 565 -16.05 -4.24 -10.00
CA TYR A 565 -16.12 -5.59 -10.53
C TYR A 565 -16.91 -6.52 -9.61
N PRO A 566 -17.47 -7.61 -10.16
CA PRO A 566 -18.35 -8.53 -9.44
C PRO A 566 -17.62 -9.65 -8.70
#